data_AF-A0A2A4V9A2-F1
#
_entry.id   AF-A0A2A4V9A2-F1
#
_cell.length_a   1.000
_cell.length_b   1.000
_cell.length_c   1.000
_cell.angle_alpha   90.00
_cell.angle_beta   90.00
_cell.angle_gamma   90.00
#
_symmetry.space_group_name_H-M   'P 1'
#
loop_
_entity.id
_entity.type
_entity.pdbx_description
1 polymer ?
#
loop_
_entity_poly.entity_id
_entity_poly.type
_entity_poly.pdbx_seq_one_letter_code
_entity_poly.pdbx_strand_id
1 'polypeptide(L)'
;MAAGDVVFFQQWLVDVQEALHDGENDDFRYSIVDSTITPLTTTSDPRWGAGGSTDLSVNEVATGGNYTVGGIAIANPSVTLVSGEAVWDGDDFAVTQHASNPTDGRWGIIWNNTATGKQAVGFQDLGSVTDLSAGAFSNTWNAAGISKMSRV
;
A
#
# COMPACT_ATOMS: atom_id res chain seq x y z
N MET A 1 5.98 16.36 0.60
CA MET A 1 5.22 15.52 -0.34
C MET A 1 3.76 15.89 -0.19
N ALA A 2 2.95 15.83 -1.25
CA ALA A 2 1.52 16.06 -1.08
C ALA A 2 0.90 14.84 -0.39
N ALA A 3 -0.11 15.08 0.45
CA ALA A 3 -0.91 13.98 0.99
C ALA A 3 -1.57 13.24 -0.18
N GLY A 4 -1.62 11.90 -0.11
CA GLY A 4 -2.14 11.04 -1.15
C GLY A 4 -1.11 10.54 -2.16
N ASP A 5 0.12 11.06 -2.18
CA ASP A 5 1.17 10.50 -3.04
C ASP A 5 1.70 9.18 -2.46
N VAL A 6 1.94 8.19 -3.33
CA VAL A 6 2.60 6.93 -2.96
C VAL A 6 4.11 7.12 -2.91
N VAL A 7 4.71 6.61 -1.84
CA VAL A 7 6.16 6.62 -1.59
C VAL A 7 6.66 5.20 -1.49
N PHE A 8 7.60 4.83 -2.35
CA PHE A 8 8.20 3.51 -2.29
C PHE A 8 9.27 3.44 -1.21
N PHE A 9 9.33 2.30 -0.53
CA PHE A 9 10.46 1.98 0.33
C PHE A 9 11.72 1.79 -0.53
N GLN A 10 12.89 2.13 -0.03
CA GLN A 10 14.14 1.84 -0.74
C GLN A 10 14.34 0.33 -0.92
N GLN A 11 13.84 -0.46 0.02
CA GLN A 11 13.83 -1.93 -0.05
C GLN A 11 13.09 -2.46 -1.29
N TRP A 12 12.03 -1.78 -1.75
CA TRP A 12 11.27 -2.16 -2.96
C TRP A 12 12.18 -2.31 -4.18
N LEU A 13 13.21 -1.48 -4.31
CA LEU A 13 14.15 -1.56 -5.44
C LEU A 13 14.93 -2.88 -5.44
N VAL A 14 15.28 -3.39 -4.26
CA VAL A 14 15.95 -4.69 -4.09
C VAL A 14 14.95 -5.80 -4.37
N ASP A 15 13.76 -5.72 -3.79
CA ASP A 15 12.74 -6.76 -3.89
C ASP A 15 12.27 -6.98 -5.35
N VAL A 16 12.19 -5.90 -6.14
CA VAL A 16 11.91 -5.98 -7.59
C VAL A 16 13.06 -6.68 -8.34
N GLN A 17 14.33 -6.40 -7.99
CA GLN A 17 15.48 -7.04 -8.63
C GLN A 17 15.65 -8.50 -8.23
N GLU A 18 15.21 -8.87 -7.03
CA GLU A 18 15.18 -10.25 -6.55
C GLU A 18 13.95 -11.03 -7.04
N ALA A 19 13.11 -10.41 -7.88
CA ALA A 19 11.87 -10.98 -8.42
C ALA A 19 10.93 -11.50 -7.31
N LEU A 20 10.86 -10.78 -6.19
CA LEU A 20 9.96 -11.09 -5.07
C LEU A 20 8.51 -10.66 -5.34
N HIS A 21 8.30 -9.97 -6.45
CA HIS A 21 7.03 -9.39 -6.85
C HIS A 21 6.73 -9.73 -8.31
N ASP A 22 5.64 -10.45 -8.52
CA ASP A 22 4.97 -10.58 -9.80
C ASP A 22 3.87 -9.52 -9.89
N GLY A 23 4.15 -8.42 -10.60
CA GLY A 23 3.26 -7.27 -10.65
C GLY A 23 1.86 -7.52 -11.26
N GLU A 24 1.65 -8.65 -11.95
CA GLU A 24 0.35 -8.97 -12.58
C GLU A 24 -0.39 -10.12 -11.88
N ASN A 25 0.35 -11.04 -11.28
CA ASN A 25 -0.22 -12.24 -10.68
C ASN A 25 -0.23 -12.25 -9.16
N ASP A 26 0.53 -11.37 -8.51
CA ASP A 26 0.49 -11.26 -7.06
C ASP A 26 -0.72 -10.47 -6.56
N ASP A 27 -1.16 -10.82 -5.35
CA ASP A 27 -2.24 -10.13 -4.65
C ASP A 27 -1.66 -8.96 -3.87
N PHE A 28 -1.72 -7.75 -4.43
CA PHE A 28 -1.31 -6.54 -3.73
C PHE A 28 -2.44 -5.99 -2.88
N ARG A 29 -2.10 -5.59 -1.65
CA ARG A 29 -3.04 -5.10 -0.65
C ARG A 29 -2.67 -3.70 -0.20
N TYR A 30 -3.68 -2.91 0.10
CA TYR A 30 -3.57 -1.63 0.76
C TYR A 30 -4.17 -1.74 2.16
N SER A 31 -3.33 -1.63 3.19
CA SER A 31 -3.76 -1.63 4.58
C SER A 31 -3.55 -0.27 5.23
N ILE A 32 -4.42 0.10 6.15
CA ILE A 32 -4.35 1.38 6.86
C ILE A 32 -3.73 1.14 8.22
N VAL A 33 -2.73 1.95 8.58
CA VAL A 33 -2.08 1.92 9.88
C VAL A 33 -2.29 3.23 10.62
N ASP A 34 -2.27 3.16 11.94
CA ASP A 34 -2.45 4.32 12.82
C ASP A 34 -1.18 5.21 12.90
N SER A 35 -1.20 6.22 13.78
CA SER A 35 -0.08 7.15 13.97
C SER A 35 1.02 6.65 14.91
N THR A 36 0.94 5.42 15.43
CA THR A 36 1.98 4.88 16.32
C THR A 36 3.27 4.57 15.57
N ILE A 37 3.21 4.47 14.24
CA ILE A 37 4.36 4.45 13.35
C ILE A 37 4.38 5.64 12.41
N THR A 38 5.57 5.97 11.93
CA THR A 38 5.80 6.90 10.82
C THR A 38 6.72 6.21 9.83
N PRO A 39 6.18 5.60 8.77
CA PRO A 39 7.00 4.98 7.73
C PRO A 39 7.98 5.99 7.12
N LEU A 40 9.20 5.54 6.87
CA LEU A 40 10.23 6.31 6.18
C LEU A 40 10.64 5.55 4.93
N THR A 41 11.13 6.24 3.90
CA THR A 41 11.66 5.56 2.71
C THR A 41 12.85 4.65 3.05
N THR A 42 13.56 4.94 4.12
CA THR A 42 14.68 4.16 4.66
C THR A 42 14.26 3.07 5.65
N THR A 43 12.97 2.82 5.86
CA THR A 43 12.54 1.71 6.74
C THR A 43 13.14 0.41 6.21
N SER A 44 13.93 -0.26 7.05
CA SER A 44 14.66 -1.48 6.68
C SER A 44 13.72 -2.66 6.65
N ASP A 45 13.76 -3.42 5.54
CA ASP A 45 13.03 -4.66 5.32
C ASP A 45 11.59 -4.64 5.89
N PRO A 46 10.73 -3.71 5.40
CA PRO A 46 9.37 -3.57 5.87
C PRO A 46 8.50 -4.71 5.34
N ARG A 47 7.73 -5.34 6.23
CA ARG A 47 6.93 -6.53 5.98
C ARG A 47 5.55 -6.40 6.61
N TRP A 48 4.61 -7.22 6.16
CA TRP A 48 3.28 -7.32 6.72
C TRP A 48 3.09 -8.66 7.47
N GLY A 49 3.46 -8.69 8.74
CA GLY A 49 3.19 -9.82 9.64
C GLY A 49 4.04 -11.09 9.42
N ALA A 50 4.99 -11.06 8.48
CA ALA A 50 5.78 -12.24 8.12
C ALA A 50 7.27 -11.94 7.89
N GLY A 51 8.07 -12.09 8.95
CA GLY A 51 9.53 -11.97 8.87
C GLY A 51 10.03 -10.53 8.75
N GLY A 52 11.23 -10.39 8.19
CA GLY A 52 12.01 -9.16 8.06
C GLY A 52 12.32 -8.42 9.36
N SER A 53 12.88 -7.21 9.23
CA SER A 53 13.31 -6.41 10.39
C SER A 53 12.25 -5.45 10.91
N THR A 54 11.23 -5.12 10.11
CA THR A 54 10.15 -4.22 10.51
C THR A 54 8.80 -4.82 10.12
N ASP A 55 7.96 -5.11 11.12
CA ASP A 55 6.58 -5.54 10.90
C ASP A 55 5.63 -4.34 11.02
N LEU A 56 4.97 -4.00 9.91
CA LEU A 56 4.02 -2.88 9.84
C LEU A 56 2.59 -3.29 10.21
N SER A 57 2.28 -4.60 10.22
CA SER A 57 0.93 -5.10 10.48
C SER A 57 0.49 -4.92 11.93
N VAL A 58 1.45 -4.79 12.85
CA VAL A 58 1.18 -4.57 14.29
C VAL A 58 0.52 -3.22 14.56
N ASN A 59 0.51 -2.31 13.59
CA ASN A 59 -0.09 -0.99 13.67
C ASN A 59 -1.32 -0.85 12.74
N GLU A 60 -1.82 -1.95 12.16
CA GLU A 60 -3.06 -1.93 11.37
C GLU A 60 -4.21 -1.40 12.24
N VAL A 61 -4.98 -0.46 11.68
CA VAL A 61 -6.17 0.04 12.36
C VAL A 61 -7.16 -1.08 12.65
N ALA A 62 -7.93 -0.93 13.72
CA ALA A 62 -8.92 -1.93 14.09
C ALA A 62 -9.92 -2.16 12.95
N THR A 63 -10.24 -3.43 12.70
CA THR A 63 -11.28 -3.78 11.74
C THR A 63 -12.65 -3.35 12.23
N GLY A 64 -13.49 -2.93 11.30
CA GLY A 64 -14.88 -2.69 11.59
C GLY A 64 -15.60 -2.10 10.39
N GLY A 65 -16.92 -2.29 10.37
CA GLY A 65 -17.76 -1.84 9.26
C GLY A 65 -17.32 -2.45 7.94
N ASN A 66 -16.92 -1.58 7.01
CA ASN A 66 -16.52 -1.92 5.65
C ASN A 66 -15.00 -1.99 5.47
N TYR A 67 -14.21 -1.72 6.52
CA TYR A 67 -12.77 -1.99 6.52
C TYR A 67 -12.49 -3.35 7.16
N THR A 68 -11.92 -4.27 6.37
CA THR A 68 -11.60 -5.65 6.79
C THR A 68 -10.12 -5.81 7.11
N VAL A 69 -9.79 -6.77 7.97
CA VAL A 69 -8.39 -7.12 8.33
C VAL A 69 -7.63 -7.55 7.09
N GLY A 70 -6.34 -7.23 7.02
CA GLY A 70 -5.50 -7.60 5.88
C GLY A 70 -5.72 -6.71 4.66
N GLY A 71 -6.30 -5.53 4.87
CA GLY A 71 -6.42 -4.48 3.88
C GLY A 71 -7.33 -4.79 2.68
N ILE A 72 -7.34 -3.82 1.78
CA ILE A 72 -8.17 -3.79 0.57
C ILE A 72 -7.33 -4.31 -0.60
N ALA A 73 -7.90 -5.17 -1.44
CA ALA A 73 -7.22 -5.62 -2.65
C ALA A 73 -7.04 -4.46 -3.64
N ILE A 74 -5.84 -4.32 -4.18
CA ILE A 74 -5.60 -3.55 -5.40
C ILE A 74 -5.97 -4.49 -6.56
N ALA A 75 -7.20 -4.37 -7.05
CA ALA A 75 -7.74 -5.30 -8.03
C ALA A 75 -7.12 -5.10 -9.43
N ASN A 76 -7.16 -6.15 -10.25
CA ASN A 76 -6.67 -6.16 -11.63
C ASN A 76 -5.28 -5.53 -11.82
N PRO A 77 -4.27 -5.89 -11.01
CA PRO A 77 -2.94 -5.34 -11.17
C PRO A 77 -2.37 -5.72 -12.54
N SER A 78 -1.69 -4.78 -13.18
CA SER A 78 -1.14 -4.96 -14.53
C SER A 78 0.22 -4.28 -14.67
N VAL A 79 1.08 -4.84 -15.53
CA VAL A 79 2.38 -4.24 -15.86
C VAL A 79 2.46 -4.03 -17.36
N THR A 80 2.45 -2.77 -17.79
CA THR A 80 2.44 -2.43 -19.22
C THR A 80 3.65 -1.60 -19.62
N LEU A 81 4.15 -1.77 -20.85
CA LEU A 81 5.22 -0.95 -21.39
C LEU A 81 4.64 0.34 -22.00
N VAL A 82 4.92 1.48 -21.40
CA VAL A 82 4.44 2.80 -21.86
C VAL A 82 5.62 3.73 -22.03
N SER A 83 5.84 4.24 -23.25
CA SER A 83 6.91 5.20 -23.57
C SER A 83 8.32 4.77 -23.13
N GLY A 84 8.58 3.45 -23.08
CA GLY A 84 9.88 2.89 -22.66
C GLY A 84 10.04 2.70 -21.15
N GLU A 85 8.98 2.90 -20.37
CA GLU A 85 8.90 2.60 -18.94
C GLU A 85 7.98 1.40 -18.73
N ALA A 86 8.35 0.49 -17.82
CA ALA A 86 7.41 -0.50 -17.30
C ALA A 86 6.54 0.18 -16.25
N VAL A 87 5.23 0.23 -16.47
CA VAL A 87 4.25 0.89 -15.63
C VAL A 87 3.44 -0.18 -14.92
N TRP A 88 3.51 -0.18 -13.59
CA TRP A 88 2.66 -1.02 -12.74
C TRP A 88 1.49 -0.19 -12.24
N ASP A 89 0.28 -0.72 -12.40
CA ASP A 89 -0.97 -0.07 -12.04
C ASP A 89 -2.02 -1.09 -11.58
N GLY A 90 -3.11 -0.61 -10.99
CA GLY A 90 -4.25 -1.43 -10.61
C GLY A 90 -5.51 -0.58 -10.43
N ASP A 91 -6.60 -1.21 -10.03
CA ASP A 91 -7.87 -0.53 -9.86
C ASP A 91 -7.86 0.41 -8.64
N ASP A 92 -8.53 1.55 -8.82
CA ASP A 92 -8.96 2.41 -7.72
C ASP A 92 -9.89 1.66 -6.77
N PHE A 93 -9.94 2.08 -5.51
CA PHE A 93 -10.82 1.46 -4.53
C PHE A 93 -11.44 2.50 -3.59
N ALA A 94 -12.53 2.09 -2.93
CA ALA A 94 -13.17 2.90 -1.92
C ALA A 94 -13.66 2.06 -0.74
N VAL A 95 -13.55 2.61 0.46
CA VAL A 95 -14.24 2.14 1.67
C VAL A 95 -15.46 3.02 1.86
N THR A 96 -16.63 2.42 1.71
CA THR A 96 -17.90 3.13 1.94
C THR A 96 -18.05 3.45 3.43
N GLN A 97 -18.65 4.62 3.71
CA GLN A 97 -18.88 5.08 5.07
C GLN A 97 -19.67 4.04 5.87
N HIS A 98 -19.20 3.74 7.09
CA HIS A 98 -19.93 2.95 8.07
C HIS A 98 -19.53 3.38 9.49
N ALA A 99 -20.49 3.43 10.41
CA ALA A 99 -20.27 3.95 11.77
C ALA A 99 -19.21 3.17 12.58
N SER A 100 -18.98 1.91 12.22
CA SER A 100 -17.95 1.05 12.83
C SER A 100 -16.63 1.01 12.07
N ASN A 101 -16.46 1.81 11.02
CA ASN A 101 -15.16 1.95 10.35
C ASN A 101 -14.12 2.54 11.32
N PRO A 102 -12.83 2.27 11.10
CA PRO A 102 -11.74 2.85 11.90
C PRO A 102 -11.73 4.38 11.81
N THR A 103 -11.38 5.03 12.93
CA THR A 103 -11.41 6.50 13.06
C THR A 103 -10.02 7.13 13.13
N ASP A 104 -8.97 6.31 13.15
CA ASP A 104 -7.60 6.68 13.55
C ASP A 104 -6.53 6.37 12.49
N GLY A 105 -6.93 6.12 11.24
CA GLY A 105 -6.00 5.82 10.15
C GLY A 105 -5.10 7.01 9.80
N ARG A 106 -3.79 6.79 9.70
CA ARG A 106 -2.81 7.86 9.40
C ARG A 106 -2.01 7.60 8.13
N TRP A 107 -1.68 6.35 7.85
CA TRP A 107 -0.89 5.98 6.67
C TRP A 107 -1.55 4.80 5.94
N GLY A 108 -1.41 4.79 4.63
CA GLY A 108 -1.68 3.60 3.81
C GLY A 108 -0.39 2.84 3.55
N ILE A 109 -0.40 1.52 3.65
CA ILE A 109 0.73 0.64 3.33
C ILE A 109 0.32 -0.26 2.17
N ILE A 110 1.11 -0.24 1.10
CA ILE A 110 0.98 -1.17 -0.02
C ILE A 110 1.93 -2.34 0.24
N TRP A 111 1.44 -3.57 0.16
CA TRP A 111 2.23 -4.78 0.41
C TRP A 111 1.76 -5.94 -0.45
N ASN A 112 2.64 -6.91 -0.64
CA ASN A 112 2.37 -8.09 -1.46
C ASN A 112 1.90 -9.25 -0.58
N ASN A 113 0.65 -9.68 -0.75
CA ASN A 113 0.05 -10.74 0.06
C ASN A 113 0.36 -12.15 -0.44
N THR A 114 0.76 -12.36 -1.69
CA THR A 114 1.14 -13.70 -2.17
C THR A 114 2.58 -14.03 -1.83
N ALA A 115 3.45 -13.03 -1.74
CA ALA A 115 4.84 -13.22 -1.33
C ALA A 115 4.93 -13.82 0.07
N THR A 116 5.76 -14.87 0.24
CA THR A 116 5.91 -15.60 1.51
C THR A 116 6.27 -14.68 2.68
N GLY A 117 7.14 -13.68 2.42
CA GLY A 117 7.55 -12.71 3.43
C GLY A 117 6.68 -11.47 3.50
N LYS A 118 5.61 -11.36 2.71
CA LYS A 118 4.67 -10.23 2.78
C LYS A 118 5.35 -8.85 2.68
N GLN A 119 6.34 -8.73 1.79
CA GLN A 119 7.12 -7.51 1.54
C GLN A 119 6.22 -6.29 1.35
N ALA A 120 6.54 -5.20 2.05
CA ALA A 120 5.90 -3.91 1.83
C ALA A 120 6.56 -3.18 0.66
N VAL A 121 5.73 -2.62 -0.21
CA VAL A 121 6.11 -1.93 -1.44
C VAL A 121 6.35 -0.45 -1.19
N GLY A 122 5.39 0.17 -0.50
CA GLY A 122 5.40 1.60 -0.26
C GLY A 122 4.33 2.02 0.73
N PHE A 123 4.27 3.32 0.98
CA PHE A 123 3.30 3.92 1.88
C PHE A 123 2.74 5.22 1.30
N GLN A 124 1.58 5.62 1.77
CA GLN A 124 0.88 6.84 1.39
C GLN A 124 0.59 7.68 2.63
N ASP A 125 0.94 8.97 2.56
CA ASP A 125 0.64 9.93 3.61
C ASP A 125 -0.82 10.43 3.48
N LEU A 126 -1.69 10.14 4.44
CA LEU A 126 -3.08 10.64 4.44
C LEU A 126 -3.19 12.12 4.85
N GLY A 127 -2.06 12.78 5.15
CA GLY A 127 -1.96 14.18 5.59
C GLY A 127 -2.27 14.39 7.07
N SER A 128 -3.29 13.70 7.59
CA SER A 128 -3.66 13.71 9.00
C SER A 128 -4.30 12.38 9.38
N VAL A 129 -4.64 12.23 10.67
CA VAL A 129 -5.56 11.17 11.10
C VAL A 129 -6.86 11.32 10.31
N THR A 130 -7.30 10.20 9.73
CA THR A 130 -8.42 10.08 8.82
C THR A 130 -9.47 9.21 9.47
N ASP A 131 -10.68 9.74 9.59
CA ASP A 131 -11.84 9.05 10.13
C ASP A 131 -12.68 8.46 9.00
N LEU A 132 -12.63 7.14 8.83
CA LEU A 132 -13.38 6.42 7.80
C LEU A 132 -14.85 6.19 8.19
N SER A 133 -15.23 6.52 9.43
CA SER A 133 -16.63 6.48 9.89
C SER A 133 -17.38 7.76 9.53
N ALA A 134 -16.66 8.89 9.46
CA ALA A 134 -17.24 10.20 9.17
C ALA A 134 -17.57 10.40 7.68
N GLY A 135 -16.88 9.71 6.78
CA GLY A 135 -17.10 9.81 5.34
C GLY A 135 -16.58 8.59 4.57
N ALA A 136 -16.90 8.53 3.28
CA ALA A 136 -16.30 7.52 2.41
C ALA A 136 -14.82 7.85 2.18
N PHE A 137 -13.98 6.83 2.24
CA PHE A 137 -12.57 6.92 1.88
C PHE A 137 -12.39 6.37 0.47
N SER A 138 -11.74 7.12 -0.41
CA SER A 138 -11.42 6.67 -1.76
C SER A 138 -9.94 6.87 -2.02
N ASN A 139 -9.31 5.86 -2.60
CA ASN A 139 -7.98 5.97 -3.16
C ASN A 139 -8.10 5.89 -4.68
N THR A 140 -7.60 6.93 -5.34
CA THR A 140 -7.50 7.00 -6.79
C THR A 140 -6.02 7.04 -7.15
N TRP A 141 -5.56 6.05 -7.90
CA TRP A 141 -4.19 5.98 -8.36
C TRP A 141 -3.93 7.04 -9.42
N ASN A 142 -2.66 7.36 -9.62
CA ASN A 142 -2.28 8.23 -10.72
C ASN A 142 -2.58 7.49 -12.03
N ALA A 143 -3.27 8.13 -12.97
CA ALA A 143 -3.57 7.55 -14.28
C ALA A 143 -2.32 7.18 -15.11
N ALA A 144 -1.14 7.66 -14.71
CA ALA A 144 0.14 7.25 -15.26
C ALA A 144 0.75 6.00 -14.60
N GLY A 145 0.03 5.36 -13.67
CA GLY A 145 0.42 4.19 -12.90
C GLY A 145 0.84 4.48 -11.46
N ILE A 146 0.78 3.44 -10.63
CA ILE A 146 1.24 3.42 -9.23
C ILE A 146 2.76 3.46 -9.17
N SER A 147 3.46 2.70 -10.02
CA SER A 147 4.93 2.71 -10.10
C SER A 147 5.43 2.66 -11.54
N LYS A 148 6.65 3.15 -11.74
CA LYS A 148 7.32 3.18 -13.04
C LYS A 148 8.76 2.74 -12.90
N MET A 149 9.22 1.86 -13.79
CA MET A 149 10.61 1.47 -13.91
C MET A 149 11.14 1.91 -15.27
N SER A 150 12.17 2.76 -15.25
CA SER A 150 12.96 3.11 -16.43
C SER A 150 14.23 2.26 -16.52
N ARG A 151 14.72 2.05 -17.73
CA ARG A 151 15.98 1.32 -17.99
C ARG A 151 17.25 2.13 -17.67
N VAL A 152 17.11 3.43 -17.40
CA VAL A 152 18.19 4.41 -17.20
C VAL A 152 17.81 5.42 -16.13
#